data_AF-A0A226I641-F1
#
_entry.id   AF-A0A226I641-F1
#
_cell.length_a   1.000
_cell.length_b   1.000
_cell.length_c   1.000
_cell.angle_alpha   90.00
_cell.angle_beta   90.00
_cell.angle_gamma   90.00
#
_symmetry.space_group_name_H-M   'P 1'
#
loop_
_entity.id
_entity.type
_entity.pdbx_description
1 polymer ?
#
loop_
_entity_poly.entity_id
_entity_poly.type
_entity_poly.pdbx_seq_one_letter_code
_entity_poly.pdbx_strand_id
1 'polypeptide(L)'
;MEINLNANFVGLDGKQMENNNMGQLVAQLLSQSTTGDSLKFWDWAVKLNAGKKLDLDPSDHQTLKSFIESCSTIIVLAKAQILAKIK
;
A
#
# COMPACT_ATOMS: atom_id res chain seq x y z
N MET A 1 9.20 -2.32 -11.65
CA MET A 1 7.88 -1.65 -11.77
C MET A 1 7.82 -0.66 -10.63
N GLU A 2 7.67 0.62 -10.93
CA GLU A 2 7.74 1.67 -9.92
C GLU A 2 6.34 1.96 -9.34
N ILE A 3 6.18 1.83 -8.03
CA ILE A 3 4.94 2.12 -7.30
C ILE A 3 5.17 3.33 -6.40
N ASN A 4 4.30 4.34 -6.51
CA ASN A 4 4.29 5.51 -5.63
C ASN A 4 2.97 5.64 -4.87
N LEU A 5 3.03 5.43 -3.55
CA LEU A 5 1.91 5.57 -2.61
C LEU A 5 2.06 6.79 -1.69
N ASN A 6 3.03 7.69 -1.94
CA ASN A 6 3.22 8.88 -1.11
C ASN A 6 2.23 9.99 -1.47
N ALA A 7 0.95 9.71 -1.28
CA ALA A 7 -0.15 10.66 -1.44
C ALA A 7 -1.28 10.32 -0.47
N ASN A 8 -2.07 11.33 -0.12
CA ASN A 8 -3.23 11.14 0.74
C ASN A 8 -4.40 10.52 -0.01
N PHE A 9 -5.27 9.82 0.72
CA PHE A 9 -6.54 9.36 0.21
C PHE A 9 -7.43 10.53 -0.20
N VAL A 10 -8.28 10.27 -1.20
CA VAL A 10 -9.33 11.18 -1.63
C VAL A 10 -10.67 10.67 -1.12
N GLY A 11 -11.46 11.56 -0.54
CA GLY A 11 -12.81 11.29 -0.07
C GLY A 11 -13.82 11.14 -1.22
N LEU A 12 -15.04 10.74 -0.89
CA LEU A 12 -16.13 10.62 -1.88
C LEU A 12 -16.56 11.97 -2.46
N ASP A 13 -16.20 13.07 -1.80
CA ASP A 13 -16.39 14.45 -2.25
C ASP A 13 -15.27 14.94 -3.17
N GLY A 14 -14.28 14.09 -3.48
CA GLY A 14 -13.14 14.42 -4.32
C GLY A 14 -12.05 15.22 -3.60
N LYS A 15 -12.17 15.47 -2.29
CA LYS A 15 -11.17 16.22 -1.52
C LYS A 15 -10.15 15.29 -0.88
N GLN A 16 -8.92 15.78 -0.74
CA GLN A 16 -7.90 15.04 0.00
C GLN A 16 -8.27 14.96 1.49
N MET A 17 -8.11 13.78 2.07
CA MET A 17 -8.24 13.56 3.49
C MET A 17 -6.91 13.91 4.16
N GLU A 18 -6.90 14.93 5.03
CA GLU A 18 -5.70 15.33 5.75
C GLU A 18 -5.19 14.19 6.65
N ASN A 19 -3.86 14.10 6.78
CA ASN A 19 -3.16 13.11 7.62
C ASN A 19 -3.50 11.64 7.33
N ASN A 20 -3.97 11.33 6.12
CA ASN A 20 -4.35 9.97 5.70
C ASN A 20 -3.55 9.53 4.47
N ASN A 21 -2.27 9.20 4.67
CA ASN A 21 -1.35 8.81 3.61
C ASN A 21 -1.49 7.32 3.22
N MET A 22 -1.56 7.03 1.91
CA MET A 22 -1.68 5.67 1.37
C MET A 22 -0.48 4.78 1.75
N GLY A 23 0.74 5.28 1.59
CA GLY A 23 1.97 4.57 1.89
C GLY A 23 2.07 4.20 3.37
N GLN A 24 1.70 5.10 4.27
CA GLN A 24 1.68 4.83 5.71
C GLN A 24 0.67 3.75 6.09
N LEU A 25 -0.54 3.77 5.51
CA LEU A 25 -1.53 2.72 5.74
C LEU A 25 -1.01 1.35 5.26
N VAL A 26 -0.46 1.28 4.04
CA VAL A 26 0.08 0.02 3.50
C VAL A 26 1.27 -0.46 4.32
N ALA A 27 2.16 0.44 4.75
CA ALA A 27 3.27 0.10 5.62
C ALA A 27 2.79 -0.52 6.94
N GLN A 28 1.76 0.06 7.55
CA GLN A 28 1.17 -0.47 8.77
C GLN A 28 0.60 -1.89 8.55
N LEU A 29 -0.16 -2.10 7.47
CA LEU A 29 -0.71 -3.41 7.13
C LEU A 29 0.37 -4.47 6.90
N LEU A 30 1.42 -4.14 6.13
CA LEU A 30 2.55 -5.03 5.87
C LEU A 30 3.28 -5.40 7.16
N SER A 31 3.55 -4.41 8.02
CA SER A 31 4.27 -4.60 9.30
C SER A 31 3.51 -5.47 10.31
N GLN A 32 2.18 -5.51 10.20
CA GLN A 32 1.31 -6.29 11.10
C GLN A 32 0.92 -7.64 10.50
N SER A 33 1.31 -7.93 9.25
CA SER A 33 0.97 -9.19 8.60
C SER A 33 1.65 -10.36 9.31
N THR A 34 0.87 -11.39 9.64
CA THR A 34 1.38 -12.64 10.20
C THR A 34 1.64 -13.70 9.12
N THR A 35 1.42 -13.35 7.85
CA THR A 35 1.59 -14.22 6.68
C THR A 35 2.36 -13.48 5.58
N GLY A 36 2.88 -14.24 4.61
CA GLY A 36 3.68 -13.72 3.49
C GLY A 36 5.18 -13.70 3.78
N ASP A 37 5.94 -13.05 2.90
CA ASP A 37 7.41 -12.93 3.03
C ASP A 37 7.74 -11.79 3.99
N SER A 38 8.11 -12.13 5.22
CA SER A 38 8.35 -11.16 6.29
C SER A 38 9.47 -10.18 5.97
N LEU A 39 10.54 -10.61 5.27
CA LEU A 39 11.66 -9.73 4.94
C LEU A 39 11.26 -8.72 3.87
N LYS A 40 10.55 -9.17 2.83
CA LYS A 40 10.02 -8.26 1.80
C LYS A 40 9.01 -7.29 2.37
N PHE A 41 8.05 -7.78 3.15
CA PHE A 41 6.99 -6.95 3.72
C PHE A 41 7.57 -5.90 4.67
N TRP A 42 8.58 -6.26 5.47
CA TRP A 42 9.26 -5.32 6.33
C TRP A 42 10.03 -4.25 5.54
N ASP A 43 10.83 -4.63 4.54
CA ASP A 43 11.56 -3.67 3.70
C ASP A 43 10.61 -2.67 3.01
N TRP A 44 9.53 -3.18 2.42
CA TRP A 44 8.52 -2.35 1.77
C TRP A 44 7.82 -1.43 2.78
N ALA A 45 7.47 -1.94 3.97
CA ALA A 45 6.85 -1.12 5.01
C ALA A 45 7.74 0.05 5.42
N VAL A 46 9.05 -0.18 5.64
CA VAL A 46 9.99 0.90 5.99
C VAL A 46 10.07 1.95 4.88
N LYS A 47 10.18 1.51 3.62
CA LYS A 47 10.25 2.43 2.46
C LYS A 47 8.97 3.25 2.31
N LEU A 48 7.80 2.60 2.37
CA LEU A 48 6.51 3.26 2.22
C LEU A 48 6.22 4.23 3.37
N ASN A 49 6.54 3.86 4.61
CA ASN A 49 6.39 4.73 5.77
C ASN A 49 7.27 5.99 5.67
N ALA A 50 8.43 5.88 5.02
CA ALA A 50 9.31 7.01 4.72
C ALA A 50 8.89 7.80 3.46
N GLY A 51 7.74 7.49 2.85
CA GLY A 51 7.25 8.16 1.63
C GLY A 51 8.09 7.86 0.38
N LYS A 52 8.88 6.78 0.40
CA LYS A 52 9.69 6.36 -0.74
C LYS A 52 8.85 5.51 -1.70
N LYS A 53 9.29 5.49 -2.96
CA LYS A 53 8.74 4.60 -3.99
C LYS A 53 9.27 3.18 -3.80
N LEU A 54 8.51 2.20 -4.28
CA LEU A 54 8.97 0.82 -4.40
C LEU A 54 9.32 0.55 -5.86
N ASP A 55 10.47 -0.08 -6.09
CA ASP A 55 10.80 -0.66 -7.39
C ASP A 55 10.72 -2.19 -7.24
N LEU A 56 9.68 -2.77 -7.84
CA LEU A 56 9.33 -4.18 -7.70
C LEU A 56 9.46 -4.91 -9.03
N ASP A 57 9.99 -6.12 -9.02
CA ASP A 57 9.87 -7.00 -10.18
C ASP A 57 8.40 -7.45 -10.40
N PRO A 58 8.06 -8.09 -11.54
CA PRO A 58 6.69 -8.52 -11.80
C PRO A 58 6.12 -9.50 -10.75
N SER A 59 6.96 -10.33 -10.13
CA SER A 59 6.52 -11.28 -9.10
C SER A 59 6.19 -10.55 -7.80
N ASP A 60 7.05 -9.62 -7.37
CA ASP A 60 6.85 -8.78 -6.20
C ASP A 60 5.65 -7.85 -6.35
N HIS A 61 5.46 -7.31 -7.56
CA HIS A 61 4.28 -6.51 -7.90
C HIS A 61 3.00 -7.32 -7.68
N GLN A 62 2.95 -8.56 -8.19
CA GLN A 62 1.81 -9.43 -8.00
C GLN A 62 1.61 -9.81 -6.52
N THR A 63 2.69 -10.08 -5.78
CA THR A 63 2.63 -10.35 -4.34
C THR A 63 2.00 -9.20 -3.58
N LEU A 64 2.45 -7.96 -3.81
CA LEU A 64 1.89 -6.78 -3.14
C LEU A 64 0.43 -6.56 -3.52
N LYS A 65 0.08 -6.69 -4.80
CA LYS A 65 -1.30 -6.55 -5.28
C LYS A 65 -2.23 -7.57 -4.60
N SER A 66 -1.87 -8.85 -4.61
CA SER A 66 -2.67 -9.92 -3.99
C SER A 66 -2.79 -9.76 -2.47
N PHE A 67 -1.75 -9.26 -1.80
CA PHE A 67 -1.84 -8.91 -0.38
C PHE A 67 -2.92 -7.84 -0.13
N ILE A 68 -2.93 -6.74 -0.91
CA ILE A 68 -3.94 -5.68 -0.75
C ILE A 68 -5.35 -6.18 -1.10
N GLU A 69 -5.50 -7.01 -2.13
CA GLU A 69 -6.79 -7.59 -2.53
C GLU A 69 -7.37 -8.49 -1.43
N SER A 70 -6.54 -9.34 -0.83
CA SER A 70 -6.94 -10.30 0.21
C SER A 70 -7.12 -9.68 1.60
N CYS A 71 -6.58 -8.49 1.85
CA CYS A 71 -6.69 -7.82 3.14
C CYS A 71 -8.16 -7.49 3.47
N SER A 72 -8.74 -8.12 4.49
CA SER A 72 -10.15 -7.93 4.89
C SER A 72 -10.37 -6.75 5.83
N THR A 73 -9.31 -6.24 6.45
CA THR A 73 -9.36 -5.13 7.42
C THR A 73 -9.36 -3.76 6.76
N ILE A 74 -9.04 -3.68 5.46
CA ILE A 74 -9.03 -2.42 4.71
C ILE A 74 -10.38 -2.17 4.04
N ILE A 75 -10.94 -0.99 4.28
CA ILE A 75 -12.20 -0.56 3.66
C ILE A 75 -12.05 -0.32 2.15
N VAL A 76 -13.18 -0.41 1.42
CA VAL A 76 -13.21 -0.27 -0.04
C VAL A 76 -12.62 1.06 -0.53
N LEU A 77 -12.89 2.17 0.18
CA LEU A 77 -12.37 3.49 -0.18
C LEU A 77 -10.85 3.50 -0.30
N ALA A 78 -10.16 2.90 0.67
CA ALA A 78 -8.71 2.85 0.69
C ALA A 78 -8.19 1.80 -0.30
N LYS A 79 -8.78 0.59 -0.28
CA LYS A 79 -8.38 -0.52 -1.16
C LYS A 79 -8.40 -0.14 -2.64
N ALA A 80 -9.48 0.49 -3.11
CA ALA A 80 -9.62 0.88 -4.51
C ALA A 80 -8.54 1.87 -4.97
N GLN A 81 -8.22 2.87 -4.13
CA GLN A 81 -7.22 3.89 -4.45
C GLN A 81 -5.79 3.33 -4.45
N ILE A 82 -5.47 2.43 -3.51
CA ILE A 82 -4.18 1.75 -3.48
C ILE A 82 -4.02 0.88 -4.73
N LEU A 83 -5.01 0.02 -5.05
CA LEU A 83 -4.93 -0.85 -6.23
C LEU A 83 -4.85 -0.08 -7.54
N ALA A 84 -5.44 1.12 -7.62
CA ALA A 84 -5.30 1.99 -8.79
C ALA A 84 -3.85 2.47 -9.02
N LYS A 85 -3.01 2.51 -7.97
CA LYS A 85 -1.59 2.87 -8.04
C LYS A 85 -0.67 1.66 -8.25
N ILE A 86 -1.17 0.44 -8.04
CA ILE A 86 -0.47 -0.86 -8.24
C ILE A 86 -1.01 -1.54 -9.52
N LYS A 87 -1.38 -0.76 -10.53
CA LYS A 87 -1.89 -1.29 -11.80
C LYS A 87 -0.78 -1.81 -12.68
#